data_AF-A0A519X593-F1
#
_entry.id   AF-A0A519X593-F1
#
_cell.length_a   1.000
_cell.length_b   1.000
_cell.length_c   1.000
_cell.angle_alpha   90.00
_cell.angle_beta   90.00
_cell.angle_gamma   90.00
#
_symmetry.space_group_name_H-M   'P 1'
#
loop_
_entity.id
_entity.type
_entity.pdbx_description
1 polymer ?
#
loop_
_entity_poly.entity_id
_entity_poly.type
_entity_poly.pdbx_seq_one_letter_code
_entity_poly.pdbx_strand_id
1 'polypeptide(L)'
;MMKKIATLFILVLSVSVILSCKKDKIEFRSDFDSSFRAWQKFKVESRNNYSYTAPTYSWTGSSSETIIIVNDGKVTGRKYIAKARRDDPSQAIYVVEEWMEDSLTLNSHQSGASTLTLDQVYDMAKNNFLVKRPNAKISFEAKNNGLISSAGFIDDNCADDCFRGFTITAIQKLSN
;
A
#
# COMPACT_ATOMS: atom_id res chain seq x y z
N MET A 1 6.22 1.82 80.44
CA MET A 1 4.97 1.21 79.94
C MET A 1 5.19 0.75 78.51
N MET A 2 4.86 -0.51 78.24
CA MET A 2 4.80 -1.21 76.94
C MET A 2 4.07 -0.37 75.87
N LYS A 3 4.30 -0.44 74.54
CA LYS A 3 4.64 -1.57 73.65
C LYS A 3 5.13 -1.00 72.29
N LYS A 4 6.14 -1.64 71.69
CA LYS A 4 6.41 -1.60 70.24
C LYS A 4 5.19 -2.13 69.48
N ILE A 5 4.93 -1.68 68.25
CA ILE A 5 4.58 -2.52 67.09
C ILE A 5 4.65 -1.66 65.83
N ALA A 6 5.44 -2.14 64.88
CA ALA A 6 5.60 -1.64 63.54
C ALA A 6 4.34 -1.86 62.70
N THR A 7 4.03 -0.94 61.79
CA THR A 7 3.40 -1.33 60.51
C THR A 7 3.84 -0.39 59.41
N LEU A 8 4.85 -0.86 58.70
CA LEU A 8 5.28 -0.42 57.38
C LEU A 8 4.12 -0.67 56.40
N PHE A 9 3.32 0.35 56.09
CA PHE A 9 2.47 0.34 54.90
C PHE A 9 3.19 1.09 53.79
N ILE A 10 4.07 0.35 53.11
CA ILE A 10 4.53 0.66 51.76
C ILE A 10 3.27 0.71 50.89
N LEU A 11 2.79 1.92 50.60
CA LEU A 11 1.78 2.16 49.59
C LEU A 11 2.48 2.03 48.22
N VAL A 12 2.79 0.79 47.82
CA VAL A 12 2.99 0.46 46.42
C VAL A 12 1.61 0.65 45.79
N LEU A 13 1.36 1.90 45.37
CA LEU A 13 0.32 2.19 44.41
C LEU A 13 0.76 1.45 43.15
N SER A 14 0.21 0.26 43.00
CA SER A 14 0.21 -0.51 41.77
C SER A 14 -0.21 0.43 40.66
N VAL A 15 0.77 0.95 39.93
CA VAL A 15 0.59 1.53 38.61
C VAL A 15 0.21 0.36 37.70
N SER A 16 -1.03 -0.10 37.87
CA SER A 16 -1.73 -0.94 36.92
C SER A 16 -1.97 -0.03 35.72
N VAL A 17 -0.95 0.11 34.86
CA VAL A 17 -1.16 0.60 33.51
C VAL A 17 -2.06 -0.44 32.87
N ILE A 18 -3.37 -0.20 32.96
CA ILE A 18 -4.36 -0.80 32.10
C ILE A 18 -4.00 -0.32 30.70
N LEU A 19 -3.06 -1.02 30.07
CA LEU A 19 -2.97 -1.10 28.63
C LEU A 19 -4.31 -1.68 28.19
N SER A 20 -5.28 -0.79 27.99
CA SER A 20 -6.48 -1.10 27.25
C SER A 20 -6.00 -1.60 25.89
N CYS A 21 -5.95 -2.93 25.73
CA CYS A 21 -5.79 -3.58 24.45
C CYS A 21 -6.98 -3.15 23.59
N LYS A 22 -6.89 -1.98 22.97
CA LYS A 22 -7.79 -1.60 21.90
C LYS A 22 -7.66 -2.70 20.86
N LYS A 23 -8.77 -3.39 20.59
CA LYS A 23 -8.82 -4.39 19.51
C LYS A 23 -8.26 -3.73 18.26
N ASP A 24 -7.23 -4.35 17.68
CA ASP A 24 -6.61 -3.79 16.48
C ASP A 24 -7.65 -3.73 15.37
N LYS A 25 -7.75 -2.56 14.75
CA LYS A 25 -8.69 -2.27 13.68
C LYS A 25 -8.16 -2.74 12.32
N ILE A 26 -6.88 -3.10 12.23
CA ILE A 26 -6.22 -3.50 10.99
C ILE A 26 -6.15 -5.03 10.90
N GLU A 27 -6.58 -5.57 9.77
CA GLU A 27 -6.34 -6.94 9.34
C GLU A 27 -4.89 -7.05 8.81
N PHE A 28 -4.22 -8.19 9.02
CA PHE A 28 -2.80 -8.38 8.65
C PHE A 28 -1.82 -7.43 9.33
N ARG A 29 -2.11 -6.99 10.56
CA ARG A 29 -1.30 -6.00 11.28
C ARG A 29 0.20 -6.30 11.28
N SER A 30 0.56 -7.54 11.64
CA SER A 30 1.97 -7.95 11.75
C SER A 30 2.71 -7.83 10.41
N ASP A 31 2.07 -8.29 9.34
CA ASP A 31 2.64 -8.28 7.99
C ASP A 31 2.76 -6.84 7.47
N PHE A 32 1.73 -6.02 7.70
CA PHE A 32 1.77 -4.59 7.38
C PHE A 32 2.91 -3.89 8.12
N ASP A 33 3.04 -4.08 9.43
CA ASP A 33 4.09 -3.44 10.23
C ASP A 33 5.49 -3.90 9.79
N SER A 34 5.65 -5.16 9.40
CA SER A 34 6.89 -5.68 8.83
C SER A 34 7.23 -4.99 7.51
N SER A 35 6.24 -4.88 6.63
CA SER A 35 6.40 -4.23 5.33
C SER A 35 6.67 -2.74 5.44
N PHE A 36 5.99 -2.05 6.37
CA PHE A 36 6.23 -0.64 6.63
C PHE A 36 7.65 -0.38 7.15
N ARG A 37 8.20 -1.26 8.00
CA ARG A 37 9.62 -1.18 8.40
C ARG A 37 10.57 -1.36 7.21
N ALA A 38 10.27 -2.30 6.32
CA ALA A 38 11.04 -2.47 5.09
C ALA A 38 10.98 -1.21 4.21
N TRP A 39 9.82 -0.57 4.12
CA TRP A 39 9.67 0.72 3.43
C TRP A 39 10.51 1.83 4.05
N GLN A 40 10.47 2.00 5.38
CA GLN A 40 11.28 3.03 6.05
C GLN A 40 12.78 2.84 5.76
N LYS A 41 13.26 1.59 5.75
CA LYS A 41 14.65 1.26 5.37
C LYS A 41 14.93 1.60 3.90
N PHE A 42 14.12 1.09 2.98
CA PHE A 42 14.27 1.35 1.54
C PHE A 42 14.24 2.85 1.21
N LYS A 43 13.36 3.62 1.88
CA LYS A 43 13.24 5.08 1.72
C LYS A 43 14.56 5.78 2.03
N VAL A 44 15.24 5.40 3.12
CA VAL A 44 16.55 5.96 3.48
C VAL A 44 17.62 5.52 2.47
N GLU A 45 17.67 4.23 2.13
CA GLU A 45 18.67 3.67 1.20
C GLU A 45 18.56 4.23 -0.21
N SER A 46 17.36 4.55 -0.66
CA SER A 46 17.08 5.18 -1.96
C SER A 46 17.23 6.70 -1.95
N ARG A 47 17.48 7.31 -0.79
CA ARG A 47 17.33 8.77 -0.58
C ARG A 47 15.97 9.27 -1.09
N ASN A 48 14.94 8.43 -0.94
CA ASN A 48 13.58 8.66 -1.38
C ASN A 48 13.42 8.87 -2.91
N ASN A 49 14.34 8.30 -3.71
CA ASN A 49 14.28 8.27 -5.18
C ASN A 49 13.99 6.86 -5.68
N TYR A 50 12.81 6.66 -6.25
CA TYR A 50 12.36 5.33 -6.67
C TYR A 50 11.29 5.44 -7.76
N SER A 51 11.04 4.33 -8.42
CA SER A 51 9.86 4.14 -9.25
C SER A 51 9.09 2.90 -8.82
N TYR A 52 7.79 2.87 -9.05
CA TYR A 52 6.99 1.67 -8.86
C TYR A 52 5.97 1.50 -9.99
N THR A 53 5.63 0.24 -10.28
CA THR A 53 4.67 -0.11 -11.33
C THR A 53 3.34 -0.52 -10.70
N ALA A 54 2.29 0.22 -11.04
CA ALA A 54 0.91 -0.06 -10.66
C ALA A 54 0.12 -0.57 -11.87
N PRO A 55 -0.18 -1.88 -11.96
CA PRO A 55 -0.97 -2.43 -13.05
C PRO A 55 -2.48 -2.37 -12.76
N THR A 56 -3.25 -2.45 -13.83
CA THR A 56 -4.68 -2.79 -13.80
C THR A 56 -4.93 -3.95 -14.76
N TYR A 57 -5.81 -4.86 -14.38
CA TYR A 57 -6.26 -5.96 -15.22
C TYR A 57 -7.78 -5.99 -15.21
N SER A 58 -8.38 -6.26 -16.36
CA SER A 58 -9.80 -6.47 -16.54
C SER A 58 -10.06 -7.92 -16.90
N TRP A 59 -11.18 -8.48 -16.43
CA TRP A 59 -11.65 -9.81 -16.83
C TRP A 59 -11.83 -9.94 -18.35
N THR A 60 -12.13 -8.83 -19.04
CA THR A 60 -12.29 -8.76 -20.50
C THR A 60 -10.97 -8.85 -21.28
N GLY A 61 -9.83 -8.93 -20.59
CA GLY A 61 -8.51 -9.08 -21.20
C GLY A 61 -7.79 -7.76 -21.52
N SER A 62 -8.37 -6.62 -21.15
CA SER A 62 -7.65 -5.33 -21.13
C SER A 62 -6.70 -5.26 -19.94
N SER A 63 -5.53 -4.66 -20.13
CA SER A 63 -4.58 -4.39 -19.06
C SER A 63 -3.92 -3.03 -19.24
N SER A 64 -3.44 -2.45 -18.15
CA SER A 64 -2.59 -1.28 -18.21
C SER A 64 -1.52 -1.31 -17.13
N GLU A 65 -0.45 -0.56 -17.34
CA GLU A 65 0.61 -0.37 -16.36
C GLU A 65 0.92 1.12 -16.27
N THR A 66 1.01 1.64 -15.05
CA THR A 66 1.53 2.98 -14.78
C THR A 66 2.78 2.88 -13.94
N ILE A 67 3.90 3.36 -14.47
CA ILE A 67 5.14 3.54 -13.72
C ILE A 67 5.10 4.93 -13.12
N ILE A 68 5.08 5.03 -11.79
CA ILE A 68 5.18 6.29 -11.05
C ILE A 68 6.63 6.53 -10.71
N ILE A 69 7.14 7.73 -11.01
CA ILE A 69 8.52 8.15 -10.77
C ILE A 69 8.53 9.15 -9.62
N VAL A 70 9.28 8.84 -8.56
CA VAL A 70 9.41 9.66 -7.36
C VAL A 70 10.86 10.08 -7.19
N ASN A 71 11.10 11.39 -7.11
CA ASN A 71 12.40 11.96 -6.78
C ASN A 71 12.26 12.85 -5.55
N ASP A 72 13.18 12.69 -4.60
CA ASP A 72 13.18 13.41 -3.31
C ASP A 72 11.80 13.38 -2.62
N GLY A 73 11.14 12.22 -2.66
CA GLY A 73 9.82 12.04 -2.05
C GLY A 73 8.65 12.72 -2.76
N LYS A 74 8.85 13.28 -3.96
CA LYS A 74 7.79 13.89 -4.77
C LYS A 74 7.62 13.13 -6.06
N VAL A 75 6.37 12.90 -6.48
CA VAL A 75 6.10 12.35 -7.81
C VAL A 75 6.54 13.39 -8.84
N THR A 76 7.43 13.01 -9.75
CA THR A 76 7.96 13.89 -10.81
C THR A 76 7.67 13.39 -12.22
N GLY A 77 7.03 12.22 -12.35
CA GLY A 77 6.68 11.71 -13.65
C GLY A 77 5.85 10.43 -13.59
N ARG A 78 5.24 10.13 -14.73
CA ARG A 78 4.47 8.91 -14.96
C ARG A 78 4.80 8.35 -16.34
N LYS A 79 4.77 7.03 -16.49
CA LYS A 79 4.76 6.37 -17.80
C LYS A 79 3.59 5.41 -17.84
N TYR A 80 2.84 5.40 -18.92
CA TYR A 80 1.63 4.61 -19.03
C TYR A 80 1.61 3.82 -20.32
N ILE A 81 1.15 2.58 -20.23
CA ILE A 81 0.82 1.76 -21.38
C ILE A 81 -0.45 0.97 -21.11
N ALA A 82 -1.42 1.07 -22.00
CA ALA A 82 -2.64 0.27 -22.03
C ALA A 82 -2.59 -0.71 -23.20
N LYS A 83 -3.01 -1.95 -22.94
CA LYS A 83 -3.09 -3.01 -23.93
C LYS A 83 -4.47 -3.64 -23.91
N ALA A 84 -4.94 -4.07 -25.07
CA ALA A 84 -6.17 -4.82 -25.21
C ALA A 84 -5.98 -5.99 -26.15
N ARG A 85 -6.90 -6.93 -26.07
CA ARG A 85 -7.01 -8.08 -26.97
C ARG A 85 -7.91 -7.71 -28.14
N ARG A 86 -7.51 -8.07 -29.36
CA ARG A 86 -8.37 -7.89 -30.55
C ARG A 86 -9.56 -8.84 -30.48
N ASP A 87 -10.71 -8.33 -30.90
CA ASP A 87 -11.92 -9.13 -31.10
C ASP A 87 -11.93 -9.74 -32.51
N ASP A 88 -10.91 -10.53 -32.80
CA ASP A 88 -10.75 -11.28 -34.05
C ASP A 88 -10.21 -12.69 -33.75
N PRO A 89 -10.21 -13.65 -34.71
CA PRO A 89 -9.73 -15.00 -34.46
C PRO A 89 -8.27 -15.12 -33.98
N SER A 90 -7.43 -14.10 -34.24
CA SER A 90 -6.04 -14.09 -33.78
C SER A 90 -5.94 -13.79 -32.29
N GLN A 91 -6.92 -13.07 -31.72
CA GLN A 91 -6.91 -12.61 -30.33
C GLN A 91 -5.60 -11.92 -29.93
N ALA A 92 -4.97 -11.23 -30.89
CA ALA A 92 -3.67 -10.59 -30.71
C ALA A 92 -3.75 -9.43 -29.71
N ILE A 93 -2.68 -9.22 -28.93
CA ILE A 93 -2.56 -8.08 -28.02
C ILE A 93 -2.03 -6.87 -28.81
N TYR A 94 -2.63 -5.70 -28.61
CA TYR A 94 -2.19 -4.43 -29.19
C TYR A 94 -2.19 -3.30 -28.15
N VAL A 95 -1.40 -2.26 -28.41
CA VAL A 95 -1.34 -1.05 -27.56
C VAL A 95 -2.53 -0.15 -27.90
N VAL A 96 -3.31 0.20 -26.88
CA VAL A 96 -4.47 1.09 -26.98
C VAL A 96 -4.06 2.54 -26.77
N GLU A 97 -3.19 2.77 -25.78
CA GLU A 97 -2.72 4.09 -25.37
C GLU A 97 -1.33 3.94 -24.75
N GLU A 98 -0.45 4.89 -25.05
CA GLU A 98 0.87 4.97 -24.45
C GLU A 98 1.28 6.44 -24.35
N TRP A 99 1.74 6.86 -23.18
CA TRP A 99 2.20 8.23 -22.95
C TRP A 99 3.18 8.31 -21.78
N MET A 100 3.84 9.45 -21.68
CA MET A 100 4.72 9.80 -20.56
C MET A 100 4.43 11.21 -20.09
N GLU A 101 4.57 11.41 -18.79
CA GLU A 101 4.51 12.72 -18.14
C GLU A 101 5.78 12.96 -17.33
N ASP A 102 6.19 14.22 -17.31
CA ASP A 102 7.27 14.74 -16.49
C ASP A 102 6.73 15.76 -15.47
N SER A 103 7.62 16.47 -14.79
CA SER A 103 7.25 17.46 -13.77
C SER A 103 6.46 18.65 -14.33
N LEU A 104 6.51 18.92 -15.63
CA LEU A 104 5.80 20.03 -16.28
C LEU A 104 4.42 19.60 -16.78
N THR A 105 4.25 18.32 -17.09
CA THR A 105 3.05 17.75 -17.72
C THR A 105 2.31 16.79 -16.81
N LEU A 106 2.70 16.70 -15.53
CA LEU A 106 2.14 15.77 -14.56
C LEU A 106 0.62 15.96 -14.43
N ASN A 107 -0.13 14.84 -14.49
CA ASN A 107 -1.59 14.80 -14.47
C ASN A 107 -2.28 15.47 -15.67
N SER A 108 -1.59 15.62 -16.80
CA SER A 108 -2.22 16.03 -18.07
C SER A 108 -3.09 14.93 -18.67
N HIS A 109 -2.81 13.66 -18.37
CA HIS A 109 -3.58 12.48 -18.78
C HIS A 109 -4.43 11.96 -17.63
N GLN A 110 -5.69 11.63 -17.94
CA GLN A 110 -6.65 11.10 -16.96
C GLN A 110 -6.55 9.58 -16.76
N SER A 111 -6.00 8.86 -17.73
CA SER A 111 -5.79 7.41 -17.64
C SER A 111 -4.62 7.06 -16.69
N GLY A 112 -4.51 5.77 -16.37
CA GLY A 112 -3.48 5.24 -15.48
C GLY A 112 -3.73 5.45 -13.99
N ALA A 113 -2.75 5.05 -13.19
CA ALA A 113 -2.80 5.13 -11.75
C ALA A 113 -2.68 6.58 -11.25
N SER A 114 -3.31 6.85 -10.10
CA SER A 114 -3.21 8.13 -9.40
C SER A 114 -1.75 8.43 -9.00
N THR A 115 -1.39 9.71 -9.00
CA THR A 115 -0.05 10.18 -8.59
C THR A 115 0.15 10.09 -7.08
N LEU A 116 0.52 8.91 -6.59
CA LEU A 116 0.78 8.66 -5.18
C LEU A 116 2.25 8.31 -4.93
N THR A 117 2.79 8.73 -3.80
CA THR A 117 4.06 8.20 -3.26
C THR A 117 3.80 6.89 -2.51
N LEU A 118 4.85 6.11 -2.24
CA LEU A 118 4.73 4.94 -1.38
C LEU A 118 4.30 5.31 0.04
N ASP A 119 4.68 6.48 0.58
CA ASP A 119 4.15 6.94 1.88
C ASP A 119 2.62 7.03 1.85
N GLN A 120 2.06 7.65 0.81
CA GLN A 120 0.61 7.76 0.64
C GLN A 120 -0.05 6.39 0.41
N VAL A 121 0.60 5.48 -0.32
CA VAL A 121 0.13 4.10 -0.50
C VAL A 121 0.06 3.36 0.84
N TYR A 122 1.10 3.44 1.68
CA TYR A 122 1.11 2.83 3.01
C TYR A 122 0.06 3.45 3.94
N ASP A 123 -0.12 4.78 3.89
CA ASP A 123 -1.14 5.47 4.68
C ASP A 123 -2.56 5.04 4.28
N MET A 124 -2.85 4.95 2.99
CA MET A 124 -4.14 4.47 2.48
C MET A 124 -4.36 2.98 2.81
N ALA A 125 -3.32 2.14 2.68
CA ALA A 125 -3.39 0.74 3.07
C ALA A 125 -3.81 0.61 4.55
N LYS A 126 -3.14 1.33 5.45
CA LYS A 126 -3.40 1.32 6.89
C LYS A 126 -4.78 1.85 7.27
N ASN A 127 -5.15 3.00 6.72
CA ASN A 127 -6.31 3.76 7.20
C ASN A 127 -7.61 3.43 6.46
N ASN A 128 -7.51 2.89 5.23
CA ASN A 128 -8.68 2.73 4.37
C ASN A 128 -8.88 1.28 3.90
N PHE A 129 -7.82 0.53 3.59
CA PHE A 129 -7.98 -0.76 2.90
C PHE A 129 -7.87 -1.96 3.82
N LEU A 130 -6.94 -1.94 4.76
CA LEU A 130 -6.72 -3.04 5.70
C LEU A 130 -7.58 -2.91 6.97
N VAL A 131 -8.43 -1.88 7.06
CA VAL A 131 -9.35 -1.74 8.19
C VAL A 131 -10.42 -2.83 8.14
N LYS A 132 -10.55 -3.58 9.23
CA LYS A 132 -11.57 -4.62 9.46
C LYS A 132 -12.96 -4.07 9.16
N ARG A 133 -13.70 -4.80 8.34
CA ARG A 133 -15.08 -4.48 7.96
C ARG A 133 -15.91 -5.75 7.78
N PRO A 134 -17.23 -5.68 8.03
CA PRO A 134 -18.12 -6.78 7.67
C PRO A 134 -18.25 -6.89 6.15
N ASN A 135 -18.61 -8.07 5.66
CA ASN A 135 -18.99 -8.35 4.27
C ASN A 135 -17.89 -8.05 3.22
N ALA A 136 -16.63 -8.17 3.61
CA ALA A 136 -15.52 -8.08 2.68
C ALA A 136 -14.36 -8.98 3.08
N LYS A 137 -13.69 -9.53 2.07
CA LYS A 137 -12.43 -10.23 2.21
C LYS A 137 -11.27 -9.25 2.00
N ILE A 138 -10.55 -8.97 3.08
CA ILE A 138 -9.33 -8.13 3.05
C ILE A 138 -8.13 -9.01 2.66
N SER A 139 -7.17 -8.43 1.94
CA SER A 139 -5.92 -9.08 1.58
C SER A 139 -4.74 -8.12 1.66
N PHE A 140 -3.58 -8.65 2.05
CA PHE A 140 -2.30 -7.94 2.08
C PHE A 140 -1.18 -8.84 1.58
N GLU A 141 -0.28 -8.29 0.76
CA GLU A 141 0.92 -8.96 0.29
C GLU A 141 2.11 -7.99 0.25
N ALA A 142 3.32 -8.51 0.52
CA ALA A 142 4.56 -7.74 0.56
C ALA A 142 5.70 -8.43 -0.24
N LYS A 143 5.45 -8.69 -1.52
CA LYS A 143 6.34 -9.48 -2.39
C LYS A 143 7.47 -8.66 -3.07
N ASN A 144 7.51 -7.35 -2.88
CA ASN A 144 8.55 -6.47 -3.43
C ASN A 144 9.74 -6.35 -2.45
N ASN A 145 10.44 -7.46 -2.17
CA ASN A 145 11.51 -7.51 -1.15
C ASN A 145 11.03 -7.08 0.26
N GLY A 146 9.82 -7.49 0.64
CA GLY A 146 9.19 -7.08 1.89
C GLY A 146 8.44 -5.75 1.79
N LEU A 147 8.52 -5.02 0.68
CA LEU A 147 7.66 -3.87 0.42
C LEU A 147 6.29 -4.35 -0.10
N ILE A 148 5.25 -3.56 0.17
CA ILE A 148 3.88 -3.78 -0.30
C ILE A 148 3.83 -4.14 -1.79
N SER A 149 3.13 -5.23 -2.10
CA SER A 149 2.77 -5.64 -3.46
C SER A 149 1.26 -5.65 -3.68
N SER A 150 0.48 -5.84 -2.61
CA SER A 150 -0.97 -5.64 -2.67
C SER A 150 -1.52 -5.25 -1.29
N ALA A 151 -2.48 -4.33 -1.25
CA ALA A 151 -3.29 -4.09 -0.07
C ALA A 151 -4.68 -3.62 -0.52
N GLY A 152 -5.71 -4.33 -0.09
CA GLY A 152 -7.06 -4.07 -0.57
C GLY A 152 -8.07 -5.05 -0.02
N PHE A 153 -9.27 -4.99 -0.57
CA PHE A 153 -10.36 -5.85 -0.19
C PHE A 153 -11.34 -6.03 -1.35
N ILE A 154 -12.12 -7.11 -1.28
CA ILE A 154 -13.20 -7.43 -2.20
C ILE A 154 -14.47 -7.59 -1.36
N ASP A 155 -15.56 -6.93 -1.73
CA ASP A 155 -16.86 -7.14 -1.07
C ASP A 155 -17.44 -8.51 -1.43
N ASP A 156 -18.14 -9.15 -0.49
CA ASP A 156 -18.63 -10.52 -0.65
C ASP A 156 -19.55 -10.73 -1.88
N ASN A 157 -20.26 -9.69 -2.31
CA ASN A 157 -21.18 -9.72 -3.46
C ASN A 157 -20.58 -9.09 -4.73
N CYS A 158 -19.25 -9.03 -4.83
CA CYS A 158 -18.58 -8.62 -6.06
C CYS A 158 -18.71 -9.69 -7.15
N ALA A 159 -18.99 -9.27 -8.39
CA ALA A 159 -18.90 -10.11 -9.58
C ALA A 159 -17.47 -10.07 -10.15
N ASP A 160 -17.23 -9.21 -11.14
CA ASP A 160 -15.93 -9.09 -11.81
C ASP A 160 -15.22 -7.76 -11.45
N ASP A 161 -13.89 -7.78 -11.42
CA ASP A 161 -13.00 -6.61 -11.28
C ASP A 161 -13.19 -5.68 -10.06
N CYS A 162 -13.78 -6.16 -8.95
CA CYS A 162 -14.05 -5.29 -7.78
C CYS A 162 -12.97 -5.27 -6.69
N PHE A 163 -11.72 -5.62 -6.99
CA PHE A 163 -10.64 -5.42 -6.03
C PHE A 163 -10.45 -3.91 -5.76
N ARG A 164 -10.64 -3.50 -4.50
CA ARG A 164 -10.47 -2.11 -4.06
C ARG A 164 -9.20 -2.00 -3.24
N GLY A 165 -8.17 -1.40 -3.86
CA GLY A 165 -6.88 -1.25 -3.21
C GLY A 165 -5.76 -0.92 -4.20
N PHE A 166 -4.55 -1.30 -3.83
CA PHE A 166 -3.38 -1.19 -4.69
C PHE A 166 -2.83 -2.56 -5.03
N THR A 167 -2.30 -2.66 -6.24
CA THR A 167 -1.37 -3.71 -6.66
C THR A 167 -0.11 -3.02 -7.17
N ILE A 168 1.04 -3.50 -6.74
CA ILE A 168 2.35 -3.02 -7.16
C ILE A 168 3.21 -4.22 -7.54
N THR A 169 3.60 -4.30 -8.80
CA THR A 169 4.35 -5.45 -9.35
C THR A 169 5.86 -5.27 -9.29
N ALA A 170 6.34 -4.03 -9.19
CA ALA A 170 7.76 -3.74 -9.06
C ALA A 170 7.97 -2.44 -8.29
N ILE A 171 9.02 -2.41 -7.47
CA ILE A 171 9.57 -1.21 -6.83
C ILE A 171 11.07 -1.21 -7.08
N GLN A 172 11.59 -0.11 -7.62
CA GLN A 172 13.00 0.01 -8.01
C GLN A 172 13.57 1.31 -7.45
N LYS A 173 14.78 1.22 -6.88
CA LYS A 173 15.56 2.41 -6.53
C LYS A 173 16.00 3.10 -7.81
N LEU A 174 15.87 4.42 -7.88
CA LEU A 174 16.48 5.21 -8.95
C LEU A 174 17.92 5.53 -8.53
N SER A 175 18.89 5.22 -9.39
CA SER A 175 20.27 5.64 -9.20
C SER A 175 20.35 7.14 -9.41
N ASN A 176 21.00 7.85 -8.48
CA ASN A 176 21.40 9.25 -8.69
C ASN A 176 22.72 9.28 -9.46
#